data_AF-A0A8I0MBD0-F1
#
_entry.id   AF-A0A8I0MBD0-F1
#
_cell.length_a   1.000
_cell.length_b   1.000
_cell.length_c   1.000
_cell.angle_alpha   90.00
_cell.angle_beta   90.00
_cell.angle_gamma   90.00
#
_symmetry.space_group_name_H-M   'P 1'
#
loop_
_entity.id
_entity.type
_entity.pdbx_description
1 polymer ?
#
loop_
_entity_poly.entity_id
_entity_poly.type
_entity_poly.pdbx_seq_one_letter_code
_entity_poly.pdbx_strand_id
1 'polypeptide(L)'
;MLNLKLALGALAAEIASWSSLWLLRSQSDAALLGYLMAHGLASGLLALCLAPFLATSAKSVRQRLALVALMGLFAYAVPVAGILGAVVATIALHTQRGPRGGPRFPVMPLPDFDPHQQASTSRRQAGLQSFLANPNVPVASRMRAMVALGSVPGRIASPMLRTALGDSSEDLRLLAYSMLDAKEREISKTIHQELQLFEHARQSEGDAPYGPRGLQAARALTDLYAELVYQGVAQGDVRDHAIKQSLHYCDLVLAQRPDNALLLLRRGRLLHMQGRAVESLACYERSLALGMEPARVVPYQAELLFDRREFAKAQALMRSLDIEQALPRLKPSIRYWSAS
;
A
#
# COMPACT_ATOMS: atom_id res chain seq x y z
N MET A 1 6.08 32.05 -28.88
CA MET A 1 6.21 32.96 -30.04
C MET A 1 6.72 34.29 -29.53
N LEU A 2 7.70 34.90 -30.20
CA LEU A 2 8.24 36.20 -29.81
C LEU A 2 7.14 37.26 -29.93
N ASN A 3 6.85 37.99 -28.85
CA ASN A 3 5.84 39.05 -28.90
C ASN A 3 6.48 40.33 -29.44
N LEU A 4 6.36 40.54 -30.76
CA LEU A 4 6.99 41.65 -31.49
C LEU A 4 6.61 43.03 -30.90
N LYS A 5 5.40 43.15 -30.33
CA LYS A 5 4.94 44.37 -29.66
C LYS A 5 5.77 44.73 -28.43
N LEU A 6 6.15 43.73 -27.63
CA LEU A 6 7.00 43.92 -26.45
C LEU A 6 8.44 44.25 -26.82
N ALA A 7 8.96 43.64 -27.90
CA ALA A 7 10.30 43.92 -28.41
C ALA A 7 10.41 45.36 -28.96
N LEU A 8 9.45 45.79 -29.78
CA LEU A 8 9.39 47.15 -30.30
C LEU A 8 9.17 48.18 -29.17
N GLY A 9 8.34 47.86 -28.19
CA GLY A 9 8.14 48.69 -27.00
C GLY A 9 9.40 48.85 -26.16
N ALA A 10 10.16 47.77 -25.93
CA ALA A 10 11.44 47.83 -25.22
C ALA A 10 12.46 48.70 -25.95
N LEU A 11 12.53 48.59 -27.28
CA LEU A 11 13.46 49.36 -28.11
C LEU A 11 13.09 50.85 -28.16
N ALA A 12 11.79 51.16 -28.26
CA ALA A 12 11.31 52.55 -28.19
C ALA A 12 11.57 53.18 -26.81
N ALA A 13 11.40 52.40 -25.73
CA ALA A 13 11.69 52.85 -24.37
C ALA A 13 13.19 53.08 -24.13
N GLU A 14 14.07 52.25 -24.70
CA GLU A 14 15.51 52.51 -24.72
C GLU A 14 15.83 53.79 -25.49
N ILE A 15 15.34 53.96 -26.72
CA ILE A 15 15.62 55.19 -27.49
C ILE A 15 15.14 56.44 -26.75
N ALA A 16 13.99 56.36 -26.06
CA ALA A 16 13.47 57.42 -25.22
C ALA A 16 14.31 57.68 -23.96
N SER A 17 14.92 56.65 -23.38
CA SER A 17 15.83 56.83 -22.24
C SER A 17 17.09 57.60 -22.68
N TRP A 18 17.66 57.26 -23.83
CA TRP A 18 18.85 57.94 -24.37
C TRP A 18 18.57 59.36 -24.87
N SER A 19 17.36 59.65 -25.36
CA SER A 19 16.97 61.02 -25.69
C SER A 19 16.79 61.90 -24.45
N SER A 20 16.37 61.33 -23.31
CA SER A 20 16.32 62.05 -22.04
C SER A 20 17.71 62.43 -21.51
N LEU A 21 18.73 61.61 -21.79
CA LEU A 21 20.14 61.93 -21.53
C LEU A 21 20.66 63.08 -22.40
N TRP A 22 20.07 63.33 -23.57
CA TRP A 22 20.41 64.50 -24.38
C TRP A 22 19.90 65.81 -23.75
N LEU A 23 18.84 65.75 -22.96
CA LEU A 23 18.32 66.86 -22.14
C LEU A 23 19.14 67.11 -20.85
N LEU A 24 20.03 66.19 -20.46
CA LEU A 24 20.90 66.33 -19.27
C LEU A 24 21.97 67.45 -19.39
N ARG A 25 22.00 68.18 -20.52
CA ARG A 25 22.75 69.45 -20.60
C ARG A 25 22.25 70.49 -19.58
N SER A 26 21.04 70.31 -19.04
CA SER A 26 20.56 71.02 -17.85
C SER A 26 20.70 70.10 -16.63
N GLN A 27 21.39 70.55 -15.57
CA GLN A 27 21.55 69.82 -14.30
C GLN A 27 20.20 69.64 -13.58
N SER A 28 19.33 68.77 -14.09
CA SER A 28 18.00 68.54 -13.56
C SER A 28 17.83 67.10 -13.12
N ASP A 29 17.56 66.90 -11.83
CA ASP A 29 17.25 65.58 -11.25
C ASP A 29 16.05 64.91 -11.95
N ALA A 30 15.16 65.72 -12.52
CA ALA A 30 14.03 65.28 -13.33
C ALA A 30 14.46 64.48 -14.57
N ALA A 31 15.57 64.88 -15.23
CA ALA A 31 16.06 64.17 -16.42
C ALA A 31 16.68 62.82 -16.04
N LEU A 32 17.37 62.74 -14.90
CA LEU A 32 17.90 61.48 -14.35
C LEU A 32 16.76 60.52 -13.97
N LEU A 33 15.72 61.03 -13.31
CA LEU A 33 14.54 60.24 -12.95
C LEU A 33 13.81 59.74 -14.21
N GLY A 34 13.67 60.59 -15.23
CA GLY A 34 13.13 60.23 -16.53
C GLY A 34 13.91 59.10 -17.21
N TYR A 35 15.24 59.17 -17.19
CA TYR A 35 16.11 58.10 -17.70
C TYR A 35 15.89 56.79 -16.96
N LEU A 36 15.92 56.81 -15.61
CA LEU A 36 15.78 55.61 -14.79
C LEU A 36 14.40 54.94 -14.97
N MET A 37 13.33 55.73 -15.10
CA MET A 37 11.99 55.21 -15.36
C MET A 37 11.88 54.59 -16.76
N ALA A 38 12.40 55.27 -17.78
CA ALA A 38 12.38 54.77 -19.16
C ALA A 38 13.22 53.50 -19.34
N HIS A 39 14.41 53.46 -18.74
CA HIS A 39 15.30 52.29 -18.77
C HIS A 39 14.73 51.11 -17.94
N GLY A 40 14.08 51.39 -16.80
CA GLY A 40 13.36 50.39 -16.02
C GLY A 40 12.21 49.76 -16.80
N LEU A 41 11.43 50.59 -17.52
CA LEU A 41 10.36 50.12 -18.39
C LEU A 41 10.89 49.26 -19.54
N ALA A 42 11.98 49.69 -20.19
CA ALA A 42 12.63 48.94 -21.26
C ALA A 42 13.12 47.56 -20.78
N SER A 43 13.79 47.52 -19.62
CA SER A 43 14.30 46.29 -19.00
C SER A 43 13.18 45.31 -18.65
N GLY A 44 12.06 45.80 -18.12
CA GLY A 44 10.87 44.99 -17.82
C GLY A 44 10.22 44.40 -19.07
N LEU A 45 10.04 45.22 -20.12
CA LEU A 45 9.46 44.77 -21.39
C LEU A 45 10.34 43.71 -22.07
N LEU A 46 11.66 43.87 -22.00
CA LEU A 46 12.62 42.90 -22.54
C LEU A 46 12.55 41.55 -21.80
N ALA A 47 12.51 41.57 -20.46
CA ALA A 47 12.38 40.35 -19.67
C ALA A 47 11.07 39.59 -19.96
N LEU A 48 9.96 40.32 -20.13
CA LEU A 48 8.67 39.75 -20.53
C LEU A 48 8.67 39.21 -21.96
N CYS A 49 9.40 39.85 -22.88
CA CYS A 49 9.57 39.37 -24.25
C CYS A 49 10.30 38.02 -24.31
N LEU A 50 11.25 37.79 -23.39
CA LEU A 50 12.06 36.55 -23.30
C LEU A 50 11.38 35.44 -22.47
N ALA A 51 10.37 35.76 -21.67
CA ALA A 51 9.57 34.81 -20.87
C ALA A 51 9.09 33.53 -21.59
N PRO A 52 8.56 33.56 -22.84
CA PRO A 52 8.12 32.34 -23.53
C PRO A 52 9.26 31.36 -23.83
N PHE A 53 10.51 31.83 -23.96
CA PHE A 53 11.66 30.95 -24.16
C PHE A 53 12.04 30.25 -22.85
N LEU A 54 11.89 30.93 -21.70
CA LEU A 54 12.08 30.38 -20.35
C LEU A 54 10.96 29.41 -19.94
N ALA A 55 9.75 29.55 -20.51
CA ALA A 55 8.63 28.64 -20.29
C ALA A 55 8.95 27.20 -20.71
N THR A 56 9.86 27.03 -21.67
CA THR A 56 10.33 25.69 -22.03
C THR A 56 11.33 25.15 -21.01
N SER A 57 12.00 26.01 -20.24
CA SER A 57 13.13 25.70 -19.36
C SER A 57 12.70 25.25 -17.96
N ALA A 58 11.83 26.02 -17.32
CA ALA A 58 11.42 25.80 -15.94
C ALA A 58 10.17 24.92 -15.82
N LYS A 59 10.24 23.93 -14.91
CA LYS A 59 9.17 22.94 -14.65
C LYS A 59 7.99 23.53 -13.89
N SER A 60 8.21 24.59 -13.10
CA SER A 60 7.19 25.24 -12.28
C SER A 60 6.99 26.71 -12.65
N VAL A 61 5.79 27.23 -12.41
CA VAL A 61 5.46 28.66 -12.60
C VAL A 61 6.33 29.56 -11.72
N ARG A 62 6.64 29.12 -10.49
CA ARG A 62 7.47 29.88 -9.53
C ARG A 62 8.89 30.10 -10.03
N GLN A 63 9.51 29.08 -10.62
CA GLN A 63 10.85 29.18 -11.21
C GLN A 63 10.88 30.10 -12.44
N ARG A 64 9.80 30.11 -13.24
CA ARG A 64 9.68 30.99 -14.42
C ARG A 64 9.63 32.46 -14.00
N LEU A 65 8.80 32.78 -13.01
CA LEU A 65 8.68 34.13 -12.49
C LEU A 65 10.01 34.61 -11.88
N ALA A 66 10.71 33.75 -11.14
CA ALA A 66 12.02 34.07 -10.57
C ALA A 66 13.07 34.38 -11.64
N LEU A 67 13.12 33.61 -12.74
CA LEU A 67 14.06 33.84 -13.85
C LEU A 67 13.76 35.13 -14.62
N VAL A 68 12.48 35.41 -14.90
CA VAL A 68 12.07 36.65 -15.57
C VAL A 68 12.40 37.86 -14.69
N ALA A 69 12.13 37.80 -13.39
CA ALA A 69 12.47 38.85 -12.45
C ALA A 69 13.99 39.08 -12.36
N LEU A 70 14.78 37.99 -12.30
CA LEU A 70 16.23 38.06 -12.28
C LEU A 70 16.79 38.74 -13.54
N MET A 71 16.30 38.37 -14.72
CA MET A 71 16.73 38.97 -15.99
C MET A 71 16.36 40.45 -16.08
N GLY A 72 15.16 40.84 -15.64
CA GLY A 72 14.75 42.24 -15.59
C GLY A 72 15.62 43.06 -14.64
N LEU A 73 15.97 42.49 -13.48
CA LEU A 73 16.84 43.14 -12.50
C LEU A 73 18.27 43.34 -13.04
N PHE A 74 18.84 42.32 -13.69
CA PHE A 74 20.17 42.43 -14.30
C PHE A 74 20.20 43.41 -15.47
N ALA A 75 19.16 43.43 -16.30
CA ALA A 75 19.03 44.38 -17.40
C ALA A 75 18.96 45.83 -16.92
N TYR A 76 18.28 46.07 -15.78
CA TYR A 76 18.16 47.39 -15.16
C TYR A 76 19.44 47.84 -14.43
N ALA A 77 20.10 46.93 -13.72
CA ALA A 77 21.26 47.27 -12.88
C ALA A 77 22.51 47.61 -13.69
N VAL A 78 22.66 47.01 -14.88
CA VAL A 78 23.81 47.24 -15.76
C VAL A 78 23.31 47.65 -17.14
N PRO A 79 23.18 48.96 -17.43
CA PRO A 79 22.72 49.43 -18.73
C PRO A 79 23.59 48.86 -19.86
N VAL A 80 22.96 48.53 -21.00
CA VAL A 80 23.58 47.91 -22.19
C VAL A 80 24.09 46.48 -21.96
N ALA A 81 24.99 46.24 -21.00
CA ALA A 81 25.58 44.93 -20.78
C ALA A 81 24.58 43.92 -20.18
N GLY A 82 23.67 44.36 -19.31
CA GLY A 82 22.61 43.54 -18.75
C GLY A 82 21.60 43.08 -19.80
N ILE A 83 21.28 43.95 -20.76
CA ILE A 83 20.40 43.64 -21.90
C ILE A 83 21.04 42.58 -22.81
N LEU A 84 22.30 42.77 -23.17
CA LEU A 84 23.05 41.80 -23.98
C LEU A 84 23.21 40.46 -23.24
N GLY A 85 23.52 40.51 -21.94
CA GLY A 85 23.62 39.34 -21.08
C GLY A 85 22.33 38.54 -20.99
N ALA A 86 21.17 39.20 -20.87
CA ALA A 86 19.86 38.55 -20.86
C ALA A 86 19.54 37.82 -22.17
N VAL A 87 19.88 38.42 -23.32
CA VAL A 87 19.69 37.80 -24.64
C VAL A 87 20.61 36.58 -24.82
N VAL A 88 21.90 36.73 -24.51
CA VAL A 88 22.90 35.65 -24.61
C VAL A 88 22.55 34.48 -23.67
N ALA A 89 22.16 34.77 -22.43
CA ALA A 89 21.75 33.74 -21.47
C ALA A 89 20.53 32.96 -21.96
N THR A 90 19.57 33.64 -22.60
CA THR A 90 18.38 32.98 -23.17
C THR A 90 18.76 32.05 -24.34
N ILE A 91 19.68 32.49 -25.21
CA ILE A 91 20.18 31.69 -26.33
C ILE A 91 20.96 30.48 -25.81
N ALA A 92 21.87 30.66 -24.84
CA ALA A 92 22.65 29.58 -24.25
C ALA A 92 21.78 28.50 -23.58
N LEU A 93 20.74 28.92 -22.85
CA LEU A 93 19.75 27.99 -22.26
C LEU A 93 18.95 27.22 -23.31
N HIS A 94 18.79 27.79 -24.51
CA HIS A 94 18.07 27.15 -25.61
C HIS A 94 18.96 26.19 -26.40
N THR A 95 20.26 26.47 -26.56
CA THR A 95 21.21 25.67 -27.36
C THR A 95 21.85 24.51 -26.59
N GLN A 96 22.07 24.63 -25.27
CA GLN A 96 22.67 23.55 -24.46
C GLN A 96 21.71 22.40 -24.14
N ARG A 97 20.51 22.39 -24.71
CA ARG A 97 19.56 21.28 -24.56
C ARG A 97 19.79 20.21 -25.61
N GLY A 98 20.44 19.13 -25.17
CA GLY A 98 20.42 17.86 -25.88
C GLY A 98 18.99 17.32 -26.09
N PRO A 99 18.79 16.42 -27.06
CA PRO A 99 17.49 15.87 -27.39
C PRO A 99 16.81 15.30 -26.14
N ARG A 100 15.56 15.71 -25.91
CA ARG A 100 14.69 15.22 -24.83
C ARG A 100 14.35 13.75 -25.06
N GLY A 101 15.27 12.86 -24.72
CA GLY A 101 15.00 11.46 -24.46
C GLY A 101 14.82 11.27 -22.96
N GLY A 102 13.61 11.52 -22.43
CA GLY A 102 13.24 10.80 -21.21
C GLY A 102 13.34 9.29 -21.50
N PRO A 103 13.58 8.41 -20.52
CA PRO A 103 13.49 6.98 -20.78
C PRO A 103 12.08 6.73 -21.32
N ARG A 104 11.98 6.47 -22.64
CA ARG A 104 10.81 5.85 -23.22
C ARG A 104 10.76 4.52 -22.52
N PHE A 105 9.86 4.37 -21.55
CA PHE A 105 9.55 3.05 -21.03
C PHE A 105 9.15 2.23 -22.26
N PRO A 106 9.95 1.23 -22.66
CA PRO A 106 9.52 0.35 -23.72
C PRO A 106 8.23 -0.27 -23.19
N VAL A 107 7.15 -0.15 -23.96
CA VAL A 107 5.95 -0.94 -23.73
C VAL A 107 6.41 -2.38 -23.94
N MET A 108 6.69 -3.08 -22.84
CA MET A 108 7.02 -4.48 -22.87
C MET A 108 5.73 -5.21 -23.25
N PRO A 109 5.67 -5.95 -24.36
CA PRO A 109 4.54 -6.82 -24.61
C PRO A 109 4.40 -7.78 -23.42
N LEU A 110 3.16 -8.07 -23.02
CA LEU A 110 2.91 -9.06 -21.98
C LEU A 110 3.63 -10.36 -22.38
N PRO A 111 4.57 -10.89 -21.59
CA PRO A 111 5.24 -12.12 -21.94
C PRO A 111 4.22 -13.24 -22.08
N ASP A 112 4.33 -14.03 -23.14
CA ASP A 112 3.49 -15.21 -23.33
C ASP A 112 3.66 -16.14 -22.13
N PHE A 113 2.53 -16.47 -21.53
CA PHE A 113 2.50 -17.31 -20.34
C PHE A 113 2.79 -18.74 -20.77
N ASP A 114 4.02 -19.20 -20.56
CA ASP A 114 4.38 -20.61 -20.76
C ASP A 114 3.76 -21.45 -19.63
N PRO A 115 2.76 -22.30 -19.93
CA PRO A 115 2.12 -23.15 -18.93
C PRO A 115 3.06 -24.24 -18.37
N HIS A 116 4.25 -24.43 -18.95
CA HIS A 116 5.21 -25.47 -18.56
C HIS A 116 6.38 -24.96 -17.70
N GLN A 117 6.47 -23.64 -17.41
CA GLN A 117 7.48 -23.14 -16.47
C GLN A 117 7.11 -23.51 -15.02
N GLN A 118 7.82 -24.51 -14.49
CA GLN A 118 7.76 -24.93 -13.09
C GLN A 118 7.93 -23.74 -12.15
N ALA A 119 6.99 -23.65 -11.21
CA ALA A 119 6.84 -22.55 -10.27
C ALA A 119 8.06 -22.39 -9.35
N SER A 120 8.91 -21.39 -9.62
CA SER A 120 9.74 -20.82 -8.57
C SER A 120 8.86 -20.01 -7.63
N THR A 121 8.70 -20.52 -6.41
CA THR A 121 7.67 -20.26 -5.40
C THR A 121 7.66 -18.88 -4.75
N SER A 122 8.35 -17.86 -5.29
CA SER A 122 8.61 -16.63 -4.50
C SER A 122 8.14 -15.29 -5.09
N ARG A 123 7.77 -15.16 -6.38
CA ARG A 123 7.64 -13.80 -6.97
C ARG A 123 6.35 -13.46 -7.74
N ARG A 124 5.36 -14.35 -7.85
CA ARG A 124 4.15 -14.10 -8.67
C ARG A 124 2.82 -13.96 -7.91
N GLN A 125 2.83 -13.90 -6.57
CA GLN A 125 1.58 -13.72 -5.80
C GLN A 125 1.07 -12.26 -5.83
N ALA A 126 1.98 -11.29 -5.94
CA ALA A 126 1.68 -9.86 -5.77
C ALA A 126 0.91 -9.18 -6.91
N GLY A 127 0.46 -9.92 -7.94
CA GLY A 127 -0.32 -9.36 -9.05
C GLY A 127 -1.48 -10.25 -9.52
N LEU A 128 -1.66 -11.42 -8.91
CA LEU A 128 -2.69 -12.36 -9.34
C LEU A 128 -4.10 -11.84 -9.00
N GLN A 129 -4.25 -11.13 -7.88
CA GLN A 129 -5.53 -10.52 -7.49
C GLN A 129 -5.90 -9.38 -8.44
N SER A 130 -4.95 -8.49 -8.78
CA SER A 130 -5.19 -7.43 -9.76
C SER A 130 -5.44 -7.98 -11.16
N PHE A 131 -4.77 -9.08 -11.54
CA PHE A 131 -5.00 -9.76 -12.81
C PHE A 131 -6.40 -10.36 -12.87
N LEU A 132 -6.82 -11.07 -11.81
CA LEU A 132 -8.16 -11.62 -11.71
C LEU A 132 -9.23 -10.54 -11.59
N ALA A 133 -8.94 -9.37 -11.03
CA ALA A 133 -9.92 -8.28 -10.92
C ALA A 133 -10.01 -7.38 -12.16
N ASN A 134 -9.11 -7.54 -13.14
CA ASN A 134 -9.07 -6.66 -14.31
C ASN A 134 -10.03 -7.15 -15.40
N PRO A 135 -11.13 -6.41 -15.70
CA PRO A 135 -12.10 -6.81 -16.72
C PRO A 135 -11.53 -6.77 -18.15
N ASN A 136 -10.43 -6.05 -18.38
CA ASN A 136 -9.79 -5.97 -19.69
C ASN A 136 -9.01 -7.24 -20.05
N VAL A 137 -8.78 -8.15 -19.09
CA VAL A 137 -8.07 -9.40 -19.35
C VAL A 137 -9.07 -10.44 -19.90
N PRO A 138 -8.75 -11.15 -21.00
CA PRO A 138 -9.63 -12.18 -21.56
C PRO A 138 -10.07 -13.22 -20.53
N VAL A 139 -11.35 -13.58 -20.56
CA VAL A 139 -11.98 -14.53 -19.61
C VAL A 139 -11.22 -15.85 -19.54
N ALA A 140 -10.82 -16.41 -20.69
CA ALA A 140 -10.06 -17.68 -20.74
C ALA A 140 -8.72 -17.62 -19.97
N SER A 141 -8.03 -16.48 -20.01
CA SER A 141 -6.78 -16.29 -19.26
C SER A 141 -7.02 -16.14 -17.76
N ARG A 142 -8.11 -15.44 -17.38
CA ARG A 142 -8.54 -15.33 -15.97
C ARG A 142 -9.01 -16.67 -15.40
N MET A 143 -9.70 -17.49 -16.19
CA MET A 143 -10.08 -18.85 -15.81
C MET A 143 -8.87 -19.75 -15.57
N ARG A 144 -7.88 -19.74 -16.48
CA ARG A 144 -6.62 -20.50 -16.27
C ARG A 144 -5.90 -20.08 -14.99
N ALA A 145 -5.85 -18.78 -14.72
CA ALA A 145 -5.29 -18.25 -13.48
C ALA A 145 -6.10 -18.69 -12.25
N MET A 146 -7.43 -18.78 -12.36
CA MET A 146 -8.29 -19.27 -11.28
C MET A 146 -8.08 -20.76 -11.02
N VAL A 147 -7.94 -21.61 -12.05
CA VAL A 147 -7.60 -23.03 -11.89
C VAL A 147 -6.27 -23.20 -11.15
N ALA A 148 -5.28 -22.35 -11.44
CA ALA A 148 -4.01 -22.35 -10.71
C ALA A 148 -4.15 -22.00 -9.22
N LEU A 149 -5.23 -21.31 -8.79
CA LEU A 149 -5.54 -21.10 -7.37
C LEU A 149 -6.01 -22.36 -6.65
N GLY A 150 -6.37 -23.42 -7.37
CA GLY A 150 -6.86 -24.67 -6.78
C GLY A 150 -5.84 -25.27 -5.81
N SER A 151 -4.57 -25.30 -6.20
CA SER A 151 -3.44 -25.81 -5.41
C SER A 151 -2.89 -24.82 -4.38
N VAL A 152 -3.34 -23.57 -4.41
CA VAL A 152 -2.91 -22.54 -3.46
C VAL A 152 -3.64 -22.73 -2.12
N PRO A 153 -2.97 -22.51 -0.96
CA PRO A 153 -3.61 -22.61 0.34
C PRO A 153 -4.87 -21.73 0.45
N GLY A 154 -5.93 -22.25 1.08
CA GLY A 154 -7.23 -21.59 1.16
C GLY A 154 -7.18 -20.17 1.71
N ARG A 155 -6.36 -19.90 2.74
CA ARG A 155 -6.17 -18.54 3.29
C ARG A 155 -5.75 -17.48 2.26
N ILE A 156 -5.10 -17.89 1.17
CA ILE A 156 -4.66 -17.01 0.09
C ILE A 156 -5.68 -17.05 -1.06
N ALA A 157 -6.17 -18.24 -1.42
CA ALA A 157 -7.08 -18.43 -2.55
C ALA A 157 -8.50 -17.92 -2.27
N SER A 158 -9.07 -18.21 -1.10
CA SER A 158 -10.48 -17.93 -0.78
C SER A 158 -10.86 -16.44 -0.90
N PRO A 159 -10.05 -15.47 -0.45
CA PRO A 159 -10.34 -14.04 -0.69
C PRO A 159 -10.38 -13.68 -2.18
N MET A 160 -9.51 -14.28 -2.99
CA MET A 160 -9.45 -14.02 -4.43
C MET A 160 -10.64 -14.65 -5.16
N LEU A 161 -10.99 -15.88 -4.81
CA LEU A 161 -12.18 -16.56 -5.32
C LEU A 161 -13.47 -15.82 -4.94
N ARG A 162 -13.56 -15.30 -3.70
CA ARG A 162 -14.68 -14.47 -3.28
C ARG A 162 -14.82 -13.19 -4.08
N THR A 163 -13.71 -12.52 -4.39
CA THR A 163 -13.74 -11.34 -5.25
C THR A 163 -14.31 -11.69 -6.64
N ALA A 164 -13.97 -12.86 -7.16
CA ALA A 164 -14.47 -13.35 -8.44
C ALA A 164 -15.96 -13.76 -8.44
N LEU A 165 -16.59 -13.95 -7.28
CA LEU A 165 -18.05 -14.18 -7.22
C LEU A 165 -18.86 -12.96 -7.68
N GLY A 166 -18.27 -11.77 -7.65
CA GLY A 166 -18.87 -10.53 -8.16
C GLY A 166 -18.52 -10.21 -9.62
N ASP A 167 -17.88 -11.13 -10.36
CA ASP A 167 -17.44 -10.85 -11.72
C ASP A 167 -18.59 -10.72 -12.73
N SER A 168 -18.39 -9.92 -13.78
CA SER A 168 -19.35 -9.79 -14.88
C SER A 168 -19.52 -11.07 -15.70
N SER A 169 -18.51 -11.94 -15.76
CA SER A 169 -18.58 -13.22 -16.45
C SER A 169 -19.23 -14.29 -15.57
N GLU A 170 -20.24 -14.97 -16.09
CA GLU A 170 -20.90 -16.08 -15.41
C GLU A 170 -19.96 -17.28 -15.17
N ASP A 171 -19.15 -17.66 -16.16
CA ASP A 171 -18.21 -18.78 -16.06
C ASP A 171 -17.21 -18.60 -14.91
N LEU A 172 -16.71 -17.37 -14.72
CA LEU A 172 -15.79 -17.05 -13.63
C LEU A 172 -16.47 -17.11 -12.27
N ARG A 173 -17.73 -16.68 -12.17
CA ARG A 173 -18.51 -16.78 -10.92
C ARG A 173 -18.79 -18.25 -10.57
N LEU A 174 -19.19 -19.07 -11.54
CA LEU A 174 -19.46 -20.49 -11.33
C LEU A 174 -18.20 -21.27 -10.96
N LEU A 175 -17.08 -20.99 -11.63
CA LEU A 175 -15.80 -21.59 -11.28
C LEU A 175 -15.38 -21.20 -9.86
N ALA A 176 -15.47 -19.91 -9.50
CA ALA A 176 -15.15 -19.44 -8.16
C ALA A 176 -16.02 -20.10 -7.08
N TYR A 177 -17.33 -20.23 -7.33
CA TYR A 177 -18.25 -20.92 -6.44
C TYR A 177 -17.86 -22.40 -6.26
N SER A 178 -17.66 -23.13 -7.37
CA SER A 178 -17.31 -24.56 -7.31
C SER A 178 -15.98 -24.81 -6.59
N MET A 179 -15.01 -23.90 -6.72
CA MET A 179 -13.71 -24.00 -6.05
C MET A 179 -13.79 -23.69 -4.55
N LEU A 180 -14.61 -22.70 -4.15
CA LEU A 180 -14.87 -22.43 -2.73
C LEU A 180 -15.59 -23.61 -2.07
N ASP A 181 -16.63 -24.13 -2.72
CA ASP A 181 -17.40 -25.30 -2.27
C ASP A 181 -16.53 -26.57 -2.20
N ALA A 182 -15.64 -26.79 -3.17
CA ALA A 182 -14.67 -27.89 -3.10
C ALA A 182 -13.75 -27.80 -1.88
N LYS A 183 -13.24 -26.60 -1.56
CA LYS A 183 -12.40 -26.39 -0.36
C LYS A 183 -13.19 -26.58 0.94
N GLU A 184 -14.45 -26.16 0.97
CA GLU A 184 -15.32 -26.37 2.14
C GLU A 184 -15.57 -27.85 2.37
N ARG A 185 -15.95 -28.57 1.30
CA ARG A 185 -16.21 -30.01 1.37
C ARG A 185 -14.99 -30.81 1.79
N GLU A 186 -13.78 -30.42 1.37
CA GLU A 186 -12.54 -31.08 1.77
C GLU A 186 -12.37 -31.06 3.30
N ILE A 187 -12.46 -29.87 3.91
CA ILE A 187 -12.33 -29.72 5.37
C ILE A 187 -13.50 -30.39 6.10
N SER A 188 -14.73 -30.19 5.62
CA SER A 188 -15.94 -30.77 6.23
C SER A 188 -15.93 -32.29 6.22
N LYS A 189 -15.36 -32.92 5.17
CA LYS A 189 -15.17 -34.38 5.13
C LYS A 189 -14.22 -34.85 6.23
N THR A 190 -13.10 -34.16 6.43
CA THR A 190 -12.15 -34.49 7.50
C THR A 190 -12.76 -34.26 8.88
N ILE A 191 -13.53 -33.19 9.08
CA ILE A 191 -14.28 -32.95 10.32
C ILE A 191 -15.22 -34.12 10.60
N HIS A 192 -15.97 -34.59 9.61
CA HIS A 192 -16.89 -35.71 9.79
C HIS A 192 -16.17 -37.00 10.20
N GLN A 193 -15.02 -37.28 9.58
CA GLN A 193 -14.18 -38.43 9.95
C GLN A 193 -13.67 -38.32 11.40
N GLU A 194 -13.17 -37.15 11.80
CA GLU A 194 -12.70 -36.94 13.17
C GLU A 194 -13.84 -36.98 14.21
N LEU A 195 -15.06 -36.54 13.85
CA LEU A 195 -16.24 -36.68 14.72
C LEU A 195 -16.55 -38.15 14.99
N GLN A 196 -16.50 -39.01 13.96
CA GLN A 196 -16.70 -40.45 14.12
C GLN A 196 -15.63 -41.08 15.02
N LEU A 197 -14.35 -40.67 14.85
CA LEU A 197 -13.27 -41.13 15.72
C LEU A 197 -13.47 -40.69 17.17
N PHE A 198 -13.93 -39.46 17.38
CA PHE A 198 -14.24 -38.94 18.71
C PHE A 198 -15.39 -39.71 19.36
N GLU A 199 -16.48 -39.99 18.64
CA GLU A 199 -17.62 -40.77 19.13
C GLU A 199 -17.21 -42.21 19.46
N HIS A 200 -16.43 -42.85 18.59
CA HIS A 200 -15.95 -44.21 18.84
C HIS A 200 -15.00 -44.27 20.05
N ALA A 201 -14.15 -43.26 20.22
CA ALA A 201 -13.30 -43.13 21.40
C ALA A 201 -14.14 -42.94 22.68
N ARG A 202 -15.20 -42.14 22.64
CA ARG A 202 -16.13 -41.98 23.78
C ARG A 202 -16.81 -43.29 24.17
N GLN A 203 -17.23 -44.10 23.19
CA GLN A 203 -17.86 -45.39 23.47
C GLN A 203 -16.89 -46.42 24.05
N SER A 204 -15.62 -46.38 23.63
CA SER A 204 -14.62 -47.37 24.04
C SER A 204 -13.82 -46.98 25.28
N GLU A 205 -13.51 -45.70 25.46
CA GLU A 205 -12.70 -45.15 26.56
C GLU A 205 -13.54 -44.48 27.66
N GLY A 206 -14.82 -44.19 27.41
CA GLY A 206 -15.74 -43.52 28.31
C GLY A 206 -15.92 -42.02 28.02
N ASP A 207 -16.96 -41.43 28.63
CA ASP A 207 -17.38 -40.04 28.36
C ASP A 207 -16.61 -38.97 29.16
N ALA A 208 -16.14 -39.27 30.38
CA ALA A 208 -15.32 -38.34 31.18
C ALA A 208 -14.58 -39.07 32.31
N PRO A 209 -13.26 -38.85 32.51
CA PRO A 209 -12.36 -38.11 31.62
C PRO A 209 -12.18 -38.83 30.28
N TYR A 210 -12.13 -38.08 29.18
CA TYR A 210 -11.81 -38.63 27.85
C TYR A 210 -10.45 -39.33 27.87
N GLY A 211 -10.40 -40.53 27.32
CA GLY A 211 -9.15 -41.24 27.10
C GLY A 211 -8.25 -40.55 26.06
N PRO A 212 -7.07 -41.13 25.80
CA PRO A 212 -6.06 -40.53 24.94
C PRO A 212 -6.56 -40.33 23.50
N ARG A 213 -7.36 -41.25 22.96
CA ARG A 213 -7.90 -41.12 21.59
C ARG A 213 -8.99 -40.05 21.55
N GLY A 214 -9.85 -40.01 22.56
CA GLY A 214 -10.88 -38.96 22.68
C GLY A 214 -10.27 -37.56 22.76
N LEU A 215 -9.22 -37.38 23.57
CA LEU A 215 -8.50 -36.10 23.66
C LEU A 215 -7.78 -35.73 22.35
N GLN A 216 -7.20 -36.70 21.65
CA GLN A 216 -6.54 -36.46 20.36
C GLN A 216 -7.55 -36.02 19.30
N ALA A 217 -8.69 -36.70 19.19
CA ALA A 217 -9.76 -36.34 18.26
C ALA A 217 -10.38 -34.98 18.61
N ALA A 218 -10.63 -34.68 19.89
CA ALA A 218 -11.08 -33.34 20.30
C ALA A 218 -10.07 -32.23 19.93
N ARG A 219 -8.76 -32.50 20.08
CA ARG A 219 -7.73 -31.58 19.61
C ARG A 219 -7.75 -31.42 18.09
N ALA A 220 -7.90 -32.50 17.33
CA ALA A 220 -7.99 -32.45 15.88
C ALA A 220 -9.22 -31.65 15.41
N LEU A 221 -10.38 -31.87 16.04
CA LEU A 221 -11.62 -31.12 15.78
C LEU A 221 -11.44 -29.63 16.09
N THR A 222 -10.79 -29.29 17.19
CA THR A 222 -10.43 -27.90 17.50
C THR A 222 -9.66 -27.26 16.34
N ASP A 223 -8.65 -27.96 15.82
CA ASP A 223 -7.78 -27.48 14.76
C ASP A 223 -8.53 -27.35 13.43
N LEU A 224 -9.34 -28.34 13.05
CA LEU A 224 -10.09 -28.37 11.79
C LEU A 224 -11.16 -27.28 11.72
N TYR A 225 -11.96 -27.11 12.78
CA TYR A 225 -12.95 -26.03 12.83
C TYR A 225 -12.28 -24.65 12.82
N ALA A 226 -11.13 -24.49 13.51
CA ALA A 226 -10.37 -23.25 13.44
C ALA A 226 -9.77 -23.01 12.04
N GLU A 227 -9.38 -24.06 11.32
CA GLU A 227 -8.85 -23.96 9.96
C GLU A 227 -9.93 -23.51 8.97
N LEU A 228 -11.17 -23.99 9.12
CA LEU A 228 -12.32 -23.55 8.32
C LEU A 228 -12.52 -22.02 8.40
N VAL A 229 -12.39 -21.47 9.61
CA VAL A 229 -12.46 -20.03 9.89
C VAL A 229 -11.22 -19.32 9.36
N TYR A 230 -10.02 -19.87 9.58
CA TYR A 230 -8.75 -19.25 9.20
C TYR A 230 -8.56 -19.16 7.68
N GLN A 231 -8.96 -20.18 6.92
CA GLN A 231 -8.99 -20.12 5.46
C GLN A 231 -10.12 -19.23 4.93
N GLY A 232 -11.02 -18.81 5.83
CA GLY A 232 -12.21 -18.03 5.54
C GLY A 232 -13.18 -18.77 4.63
N VAL A 233 -13.14 -20.09 4.54
CA VAL A 233 -14.02 -20.84 3.63
C VAL A 233 -15.46 -20.80 4.15
N ALA A 234 -15.64 -20.90 5.47
CA ALA A 234 -16.93 -20.64 6.11
C ALA A 234 -17.24 -19.14 6.24
N GLN A 235 -18.52 -18.78 6.07
CA GLN A 235 -19.05 -17.42 6.18
C GLN A 235 -20.34 -17.40 7.01
N GLY A 236 -20.71 -16.23 7.53
CA GLY A 236 -21.95 -16.02 8.29
C GLY A 236 -22.18 -17.09 9.37
N ASP A 237 -23.36 -17.70 9.36
CA ASP A 237 -23.77 -18.71 10.34
C ASP A 237 -22.84 -19.92 10.39
N VAL A 238 -22.31 -20.36 9.26
CA VAL A 238 -21.36 -21.50 9.20
C VAL A 238 -20.06 -21.14 9.92
N ARG A 239 -19.58 -19.90 9.73
CA ARG A 239 -18.39 -19.40 10.43
C ARG A 239 -18.64 -19.36 11.94
N ASP A 240 -19.79 -18.83 12.35
CA ASP A 240 -20.11 -18.69 13.77
C ASP A 240 -20.32 -20.04 14.45
N HIS A 241 -20.93 -21.00 13.75
CA HIS A 241 -21.02 -22.39 14.19
C HIS A 241 -19.62 -23.02 14.33
N ALA A 242 -18.74 -22.85 13.33
CA ALA A 242 -17.38 -23.38 13.38
C ALA A 242 -16.56 -22.80 14.54
N ILE A 243 -16.68 -21.49 14.83
CA ILE A 243 -16.02 -20.89 15.99
C ILE A 243 -16.54 -21.51 17.30
N LYS A 244 -17.86 -21.71 17.43
CA LYS A 244 -18.46 -22.35 18.61
C LYS A 244 -18.00 -23.80 18.79
N GLN A 245 -17.97 -24.58 17.72
CA GLN A 245 -17.49 -25.98 17.77
C GLN A 245 -16.00 -26.05 18.10
N SER A 246 -15.17 -25.20 17.48
CA SER A 246 -13.74 -25.14 17.80
C SER A 246 -13.51 -24.80 19.28
N LEU A 247 -14.25 -23.83 19.83
CA LEU A 247 -14.19 -23.51 21.26
C LEU A 247 -14.63 -24.67 22.15
N HIS A 248 -15.74 -25.33 21.80
CA HIS A 248 -16.26 -26.47 22.56
C HIS A 248 -15.20 -27.55 22.73
N TYR A 249 -14.63 -28.05 21.62
CA TYR A 249 -13.59 -29.08 21.69
C TYR A 249 -12.29 -28.57 22.33
N CYS A 250 -11.95 -27.29 22.15
CA CYS A 250 -10.79 -26.68 22.79
C CYS A 250 -10.94 -26.72 24.32
N ASP A 251 -12.13 -26.37 24.83
CA ASP A 251 -12.46 -26.38 26.25
C ASP A 251 -12.44 -27.81 26.83
N LEU A 252 -12.91 -28.83 26.08
CA LEU A 252 -12.81 -30.24 26.50
C LEU A 252 -11.36 -30.68 26.73
N VAL A 253 -10.45 -30.29 25.83
CA VAL A 253 -9.02 -30.63 25.97
C VAL A 253 -8.38 -29.85 27.11
N LEU A 254 -8.69 -28.55 27.23
CA LEU A 254 -8.14 -27.69 28.28
C LEU A 254 -8.65 -28.07 29.68
N ALA A 255 -9.83 -28.67 29.80
CA ALA A 255 -10.35 -29.18 31.08
C ALA A 255 -9.45 -30.26 31.70
N GLN A 256 -8.80 -31.09 30.87
CA GLN A 256 -7.87 -32.13 31.33
C GLN A 256 -6.40 -31.76 31.18
N ARG A 257 -6.07 -30.87 30.24
CA ARG A 257 -4.71 -30.36 29.98
C ARG A 257 -4.70 -28.83 30.04
N PRO A 258 -4.87 -28.24 31.24
CA PRO A 258 -5.01 -26.80 31.41
C PRO A 258 -3.75 -26.02 31.02
N ASP A 259 -2.59 -26.67 31.04
CA ASP A 259 -1.29 -26.05 30.77
C ASP A 259 -0.84 -26.21 29.31
N ASN A 260 -1.79 -26.29 28.38
CA ASN A 260 -1.51 -26.31 26.95
C ASN A 260 -1.50 -24.89 26.38
N ALA A 261 -0.32 -24.27 26.35
CA ALA A 261 -0.11 -22.89 25.93
C ALA A 261 -0.62 -22.60 24.49
N LEU A 262 -0.45 -23.54 23.57
CA LEU A 262 -0.90 -23.41 22.18
C LEU A 262 -2.44 -23.40 22.08
N LEU A 263 -3.11 -24.27 22.84
CA LEU A 263 -4.58 -24.30 22.88
C LEU A 263 -5.15 -23.05 23.56
N LEU A 264 -4.49 -22.53 24.59
CA LEU A 264 -4.88 -21.24 25.20
C LEU A 264 -4.78 -20.09 24.20
N LEU A 265 -3.71 -20.01 23.41
CA LEU A 265 -3.61 -19.02 22.32
C LEU A 265 -4.78 -19.17 21.34
N ARG A 266 -5.10 -20.41 20.93
CA ARG A 266 -6.20 -20.66 20.00
C ARG A 266 -7.56 -20.28 20.60
N ARG A 267 -7.83 -20.67 21.85
CA ARG A 267 -9.03 -20.27 22.60
C ARG A 267 -9.15 -18.75 22.67
N GLY A 268 -8.05 -18.05 22.98
CA GLY A 268 -8.01 -16.59 23.02
C GLY A 268 -8.41 -15.97 21.68
N ARG A 269 -7.86 -16.47 20.55
CA ARG A 269 -8.22 -16.00 19.20
C ARG A 269 -9.69 -16.27 18.85
N LEU A 270 -10.22 -17.45 19.21
CA LEU A 270 -11.62 -17.79 18.97
C LEU A 270 -12.57 -16.89 19.79
N LEU A 271 -12.24 -16.62 21.05
CA LEU A 271 -12.99 -15.70 21.91
C LEU A 271 -12.94 -14.25 21.41
N HIS A 272 -11.79 -13.80 20.91
CA HIS A 272 -11.64 -12.48 20.27
C HIS A 272 -12.59 -12.37 19.08
N MET A 273 -12.64 -13.38 18.22
CA MET A 273 -13.56 -13.40 17.06
C MET A 273 -15.05 -13.41 17.45
N GLN A 274 -15.40 -13.80 18.69
CA GLN A 274 -16.75 -13.70 19.25
C GLN A 274 -17.01 -12.38 20.00
N GLY A 275 -16.05 -11.46 20.06
CA GLY A 275 -16.15 -10.22 20.84
C GLY A 275 -15.97 -10.40 22.35
N ARG A 276 -15.59 -11.60 22.82
CA ARG A 276 -15.38 -11.93 24.25
C ARG A 276 -13.98 -11.50 24.69
N ALA A 277 -13.76 -10.19 24.65
CA ALA A 277 -12.42 -9.61 24.73
C ALA A 277 -11.75 -9.80 26.11
N VAL A 278 -12.50 -9.80 27.22
CA VAL A 278 -11.93 -10.01 28.57
C VAL A 278 -11.36 -11.43 28.72
N GLU A 279 -12.13 -12.43 28.30
CA GLU A 279 -11.71 -13.84 28.38
C GLU A 279 -10.59 -14.15 27.39
N SER A 280 -10.59 -13.50 26.23
CA SER A 280 -9.52 -13.59 25.25
C SER A 280 -8.17 -13.10 25.82
N LEU A 281 -8.15 -11.95 26.49
CA LEU A 281 -6.95 -11.43 27.15
C LEU A 281 -6.41 -12.39 28.20
N ALA A 282 -7.27 -12.93 29.07
CA ALA A 282 -6.87 -13.91 30.08
C ALA A 282 -6.22 -15.17 29.45
N CYS A 283 -6.75 -15.64 28.32
CA CYS A 283 -6.14 -16.73 27.56
C CYS A 283 -4.75 -16.39 27.04
N TYR A 284 -4.57 -15.18 26.50
CA TYR A 284 -3.26 -14.72 25.98
C TYR A 284 -2.22 -14.58 27.10
N GLU A 285 -2.59 -13.98 28.23
CA GLU A 285 -1.72 -13.85 29.40
C GLU A 285 -1.30 -15.21 29.93
N ARG A 286 -2.24 -16.16 30.07
CA ARG A 286 -1.93 -17.52 30.50
C ARG A 286 -1.06 -18.27 29.49
N SER A 287 -1.30 -18.08 28.19
CA SER A 287 -0.48 -18.67 27.13
C SER A 287 0.97 -18.18 27.18
N LEU A 288 1.18 -16.88 27.41
CA LEU A 288 2.51 -16.29 27.63
C LEU A 288 3.17 -16.81 28.91
N ALA A 289 2.44 -16.90 30.02
CA ALA A 289 2.94 -17.42 31.29
C ALA A 289 3.43 -18.88 31.19
N LEU A 290 2.86 -19.65 30.26
CA LEU A 290 3.27 -21.03 29.96
C LEU A 290 4.43 -21.11 28.93
N GLY A 291 5.06 -19.99 28.59
CA GLY A 291 6.28 -19.94 27.79
C GLY A 291 6.08 -19.79 26.28
N MET A 292 4.89 -19.41 25.80
CA MET A 292 4.71 -19.08 24.39
C MET A 292 5.53 -17.84 24.01
N GLU A 293 6.14 -17.90 22.83
CA GLU A 293 6.92 -16.80 22.28
C GLU A 293 6.06 -15.52 22.15
N PRO A 294 6.49 -14.37 22.71
CA PRO A 294 5.74 -13.13 22.67
C PRO A 294 5.31 -12.70 21.26
N ALA A 295 6.17 -12.90 20.26
CA ALA A 295 5.87 -12.56 18.86
C ALA A 295 4.65 -13.30 18.29
N ARG A 296 4.23 -14.43 18.89
CA ARG A 296 3.04 -15.20 18.47
C ARG A 296 1.75 -14.79 19.18
N VAL A 297 1.83 -14.10 20.32
CA VAL A 297 0.67 -13.80 21.17
C VAL A 297 0.41 -12.29 21.26
N VAL A 298 1.44 -11.49 21.49
CA VAL A 298 1.36 -10.04 21.71
C VAL A 298 0.66 -9.29 20.58
N PRO A 299 0.81 -9.63 19.29
CA PRO A 299 0.08 -8.94 18.22
C PRO A 299 -1.45 -9.02 18.40
N TYR A 300 -1.96 -10.15 18.89
CA TYR A 300 -3.40 -10.32 19.14
C TYR A 300 -3.86 -9.56 20.40
N GLN A 301 -3.02 -9.48 21.43
CA GLN A 301 -3.30 -8.62 22.59
C GLN A 301 -3.32 -7.13 22.21
N ALA A 302 -2.37 -6.71 21.37
CA ALA A 302 -2.29 -5.34 20.87
C ALA A 302 -3.50 -5.01 19.97
N GLU A 303 -3.95 -5.93 19.12
CA GLU A 303 -5.16 -5.79 18.31
C GLU A 303 -6.40 -5.58 19.20
N LEU A 304 -6.56 -6.39 20.25
CA LEU A 304 -7.68 -6.29 21.18
C LEU A 304 -7.68 -4.96 21.96
N LEU A 305 -6.52 -4.48 22.40
CA LEU A 305 -6.38 -3.16 23.02
C LEU A 305 -6.63 -2.02 22.02
N PHE A 306 -6.22 -2.19 20.77
CA PHE A 306 -6.49 -1.25 19.70
C PHE A 306 -8.00 -1.13 19.43
N ASP A 307 -8.73 -2.26 19.37
CA ASP A 307 -10.20 -2.29 19.22
C ASP A 307 -10.90 -1.53 20.36
N ARG A 308 -10.34 -1.60 21.57
CA ARG A 308 -10.82 -0.86 22.76
C ARG A 308 -10.36 0.59 22.84
N ARG A 309 -9.60 1.07 21.83
CA ARG A 309 -8.99 2.41 21.79
C ARG A 309 -7.96 2.67 22.88
N GLU A 310 -7.39 1.62 23.48
CA GLU A 310 -6.32 1.70 24.48
C GLU A 310 -4.94 1.76 23.80
N PHE A 311 -4.74 2.76 22.93
CA PHE A 311 -3.59 2.84 22.02
C PHE A 311 -2.25 2.88 22.73
N ALA A 312 -2.16 3.55 23.89
CA ALA A 312 -0.92 3.63 24.66
C ALA A 312 -0.47 2.24 25.15
N LYS A 313 -1.41 1.38 25.57
CA LYS A 313 -1.11 0.01 26.00
C LYS A 313 -0.76 -0.88 24.82
N ALA A 314 -1.50 -0.77 23.71
CA ALA A 314 -1.18 -1.48 22.47
C ALA A 314 0.22 -1.14 21.97
N GLN A 315 0.59 0.14 22.02
CA GLN A 315 1.92 0.61 21.65
C GLN A 315 3.00 0.04 22.58
N ALA A 316 2.80 0.08 23.90
CA ALA A 316 3.74 -0.48 24.87
C ALA A 316 4.02 -1.98 24.61
N LEU A 317 2.96 -2.75 24.32
CA LEU A 317 3.07 -4.16 23.92
C LEU A 317 3.84 -4.35 22.61
N MET A 318 3.55 -3.54 21.59
CA MET A 318 4.25 -3.64 20.31
C MET A 318 5.74 -3.28 20.42
N ARG A 319 6.10 -2.38 21.34
CA ARG A 319 7.50 -2.01 21.64
C ARG A 319 8.25 -3.06 22.45
N SER A 320 7.56 -3.89 23.24
CA SER A 320 8.22 -4.96 24.01
C SER A 320 8.66 -6.13 23.13
N LEU A 321 8.25 -6.16 21.85
CA LEU A 321 8.65 -7.21 20.92
C LEU A 321 10.05 -6.94 20.35
N ASP A 322 10.88 -7.99 20.35
CA ASP A 322 12.14 -7.99 19.62
C ASP A 322 11.86 -8.06 18.11
N ILE A 323 12.23 -7.00 17.39
CA ILE A 323 12.03 -6.89 15.95
C ILE A 323 12.86 -7.91 15.16
N GLU A 324 13.99 -8.39 15.71
CA GLU A 324 14.83 -9.35 15.01
C GLU A 324 14.20 -10.74 14.98
N GLN A 325 13.65 -11.15 16.12
CA GLN A 325 12.94 -12.43 16.30
C GLN A 325 11.52 -12.40 15.71
N ALA A 326 10.95 -11.21 15.46
CA ALA A 326 9.61 -11.08 14.91
C ALA A 326 9.48 -11.62 13.46
N LEU A 327 8.30 -12.18 13.18
CA LEU A 327 7.89 -12.62 11.84
C LEU A 327 8.04 -11.48 10.81
N PRO A 328 8.50 -11.75 9.57
CA PRO A 328 8.73 -10.69 8.56
C PRO A 328 7.53 -9.79 8.30
N ARG A 329 6.31 -10.33 8.35
CA ARG A 329 5.06 -9.58 8.17
C ARG A 329 4.71 -8.66 9.34
N LEU A 330 5.25 -8.93 10.53
CA LEU A 330 4.98 -8.16 11.75
C LEU A 330 5.96 -6.99 11.92
N LYS A 331 7.17 -7.09 11.34
CA LYS A 331 8.22 -6.05 11.45
C LYS A 331 7.74 -4.65 11.05
N PRO A 332 6.97 -4.43 9.97
CA PRO A 332 6.45 -3.10 9.64
C PRO A 332 5.54 -2.52 10.72
N SER A 333 4.66 -3.35 11.29
CA SER A 333 3.76 -2.92 12.37
C SER A 333 4.55 -2.57 13.63
N ILE A 334 5.55 -3.38 14.02
CA ILE A 334 6.42 -3.07 15.16
C ILE A 334 7.11 -1.72 14.95
N ARG A 335 7.71 -1.47 13.77
CA ARG A 335 8.37 -0.20 13.44
C ARG A 335 7.43 0.99 13.53
N TYR A 336 6.20 0.84 13.03
CA TYR A 336 5.21 1.91 13.08
C TYR A 336 4.89 2.31 14.54
N TRP A 337 4.66 1.32 15.40
CA TRP A 337 4.34 1.56 16.81
C TRP A 337 5.55 1.96 17.67
N SER A 338 6.78 1.64 17.22
CA SER A 338 8.02 2.02 17.91
C SER A 338 8.61 3.37 17.48
N ALA A 339 8.19 3.93 16.33
CA ALA A 339 8.71 5.19 15.80
C ALA A 339 8.10 6.47 16.41
N SER A 340 7.11 6.32 17.31
CA SER A 340 6.43 7.42 18.01
C SER A 340 6.91 7.58 19.45
#